data_AF-A0A0J7JWQ7-F1
#
_entry.id   AF-A0A0J7JWQ7-F1
#
_cell.length_a   1.000
_cell.length_b   1.000
_cell.length_c   1.000
_cell.angle_alpha   90.00
_cell.angle_beta   90.00
_cell.angle_gamma   90.00
#
_symmetry.space_group_name_H-M   'P 1'
#
loop_
_entity.id
_entity.type
_entity.pdbx_description
1 polymer ?
#
loop_
_entity_poly.entity_id
_entity_poly.type
_entity_poly.pdbx_seq_one_letter_code
_entity_poly.pdbx_strand_id
1 'polypeptide(L)'
;MSLTTYVKVIEIGEVGANIKVYPRYLEDRRKAKDRSMIARFRTGNEMKARLHWMERKDRMCRVCGEKEEKAEHVLYECVETIRVGQNLFDEKGKGLEQMKKITERREEVDRQRKEEARVEE
;
A
#
# COMPACT_ATOMS: atom_id res chain seq x y z
N MET A 1 -22.12 15.53 33.46
CA MET A 1 -21.06 16.26 32.71
C MET A 1 -21.20 15.88 31.25
N SER A 2 -21.84 16.74 30.46
CA SER A 2 -22.27 16.45 29.08
C SER A 2 -21.09 16.67 28.13
N LEU A 3 -20.60 15.58 27.52
CA LEU A 3 -19.64 15.63 26.41
C LEU A 3 -20.36 16.21 25.19
N THR A 4 -20.28 17.52 24.98
CA THR A 4 -20.74 18.16 23.75
C THR A 4 -19.84 17.72 22.60
N THR A 5 -20.34 16.76 21.84
CA THR A 5 -19.79 16.33 20.56
C THR A 5 -19.75 17.54 19.63
N TYR A 6 -18.55 18.05 19.34
CA TYR A 6 -18.34 19.09 18.32
C TYR A 6 -18.62 18.49 16.94
N VAL A 7 -19.86 18.59 16.48
CA VAL A 7 -20.22 18.36 15.09
C VAL A 7 -19.89 19.65 14.35
N LYS A 8 -18.76 19.67 13.63
CA LYS A 8 -18.38 20.80 12.79
C LYS A 8 -19.28 20.77 11.55
N VAL A 9 -20.39 21.49 11.60
CA VAL A 9 -21.23 21.78 10.44
C VAL A 9 -20.38 22.62 9.48
N ILE A 10 -20.00 22.04 8.34
CA ILE A 10 -19.34 22.79 7.27
C ILE A 10 -20.47 23.49 6.52
N GLU A 11 -20.66 24.78 6.82
CA GLU A 11 -21.52 25.66 6.03
C GLU A 11 -20.98 25.71 4.60
N ILE A 12 -21.78 25.24 3.66
CA ILE A 12 -21.46 25.25 2.23
C ILE A 12 -21.81 26.64 1.71
N GLY A 13 -20.97 27.62 2.04
CA GLY A 13 -21.04 28.99 1.52
C GLY A 13 -20.29 29.08 0.19
N GLU A 14 -20.95 29.63 -0.81
CA GLU A 14 -20.48 29.79 -2.19
C GLU A 14 -19.17 30.59 -2.28
N VAL A 15 -18.08 29.91 -2.65
CA VAL A 15 -16.96 30.48 -3.38
C VAL A 15 -16.44 29.41 -4.32
N GLY A 16 -16.44 29.73 -5.62
CA GLY A 16 -15.91 28.89 -6.70
C GLY A 16 -14.39 28.71 -6.60
N ALA A 17 -13.93 28.09 -5.53
CA ALA A 17 -12.62 27.50 -5.45
C ALA A 17 -12.66 26.22 -6.28
N ASN A 18 -11.81 26.15 -7.30
CA ASN A 18 -11.53 24.93 -8.04
C ASN A 18 -10.83 23.93 -7.09
N ILE A 19 -11.61 23.35 -6.17
CA ILE A 19 -11.15 22.32 -5.24
C ILE A 19 -10.91 21.09 -6.10
N LYS A 20 -9.66 20.93 -6.51
CA LYS A 20 -9.18 19.72 -7.15
C LYS A 20 -9.34 18.58 -6.16
N VAL A 21 -10.40 17.79 -6.33
CA VAL A 21 -10.75 16.64 -5.45
C VAL A 21 -9.81 15.44 -5.65
N TYR A 22 -8.79 15.58 -6.51
CA TYR A 22 -7.90 14.48 -6.84
C TYR A 22 -6.58 14.55 -6.04
N PRO A 23 -5.98 13.40 -5.67
CA PRO A 23 -4.78 13.38 -4.86
C PRO A 23 -3.57 14.08 -5.49
N ARG A 24 -2.80 14.83 -4.68
CA ARG A 24 -1.62 15.60 -5.14
C ARG A 24 -0.54 14.76 -5.83
N TYR A 25 -0.37 13.48 -5.47
CA TYR A 25 0.59 12.59 -6.13
C TYR A 25 0.33 12.38 -7.64
N LEU A 26 -0.89 12.72 -8.13
CA LEU A 26 -1.22 12.68 -9.55
C LEU A 26 -0.73 13.92 -10.32
N GLU A 27 -0.54 15.06 -9.63
CA GLU A 27 -0.09 16.33 -10.21
C GLU A 27 1.41 16.35 -10.50
N ASP A 28 2.18 15.64 -9.69
CA ASP A 28 3.62 15.63 -9.85
C ASP A 28 4.02 15.06 -11.22
N ARG A 29 5.08 15.63 -11.82
CA ARG A 29 5.71 15.16 -13.07
C ARG A 29 6.46 13.83 -12.90
N ARG A 30 5.92 12.90 -12.10
CA ARG A 30 6.47 11.56 -11.89
C ARG A 30 6.20 10.67 -13.10
N LYS A 31 6.99 9.61 -13.24
CA LYS A 31 6.76 8.59 -14.27
C LYS A 31 5.38 7.95 -14.06
N ALA A 32 4.70 7.60 -15.15
CA ALA A 32 3.38 6.96 -15.10
C ALA A 32 3.40 5.66 -14.26
N LYS A 33 4.48 4.87 -14.35
CA LYS A 33 4.69 3.66 -13.53
C LYS A 33 4.66 3.96 -12.03
N ASP A 34 5.32 5.03 -11.61
CA ASP A 34 5.39 5.41 -10.19
C ASP A 34 4.02 5.88 -9.66
N ARG A 35 3.27 6.66 -10.46
CA ARG A 35 1.90 7.07 -10.11
C ARG A 35 0.96 5.87 -10.00
N SER A 36 1.06 4.92 -10.93
CA SER A 36 0.29 3.68 -10.91
C SER A 36 0.61 2.83 -9.68
N MET A 37 1.89 2.72 -9.31
CA MET A 37 2.30 2.02 -8.09
C MET A 37 1.68 2.64 -6.83
N ILE A 38 1.78 3.98 -6.67
CA ILE A 38 1.17 4.69 -5.54
C ILE A 38 -0.34 4.43 -5.48
N ALA A 39 -1.03 4.50 -6.61
CA ALA A 39 -2.47 4.26 -6.68
C ALA A 39 -2.84 2.82 -6.26
N ARG A 40 -2.08 1.81 -6.72
CA ARG A 40 -2.31 0.39 -6.36
C ARG A 40 -2.11 0.12 -4.87
N PHE A 41 -1.08 0.68 -4.26
CA PHE A 41 -0.85 0.55 -2.82
C PHE A 41 -1.95 1.25 -2.03
N ARG A 42 -2.37 2.46 -2.41
CA ARG A 42 -3.45 3.22 -1.73
C ARG A 42 -4.80 2.52 -1.81
N THR A 43 -5.12 1.94 -2.96
CA THR A 43 -6.39 1.22 -3.19
C THR A 43 -6.36 -0.21 -2.64
N GLY A 44 -5.18 -0.70 -2.22
CA GLY A 44 -5.01 -2.08 -1.76
C GLY A 44 -4.97 -3.11 -2.88
N ASN A 45 -4.98 -2.69 -4.14
CA ASN A 45 -4.88 -3.58 -5.31
C ASN A 45 -3.53 -4.31 -5.40
N GLU A 46 -2.53 -3.81 -4.67
CA GLU A 46 -1.22 -4.44 -4.59
C GLU A 46 -1.19 -5.68 -3.67
N MET A 47 -2.22 -5.87 -2.85
CA MET A 47 -2.26 -6.87 -1.77
C MET A 47 -3.16 -8.06 -2.15
N LYS A 48 -2.72 -9.29 -1.87
CA LYS A 48 -3.47 -10.50 -2.28
C LYS A 48 -4.64 -10.87 -1.37
N ALA A 49 -4.70 -10.37 -0.13
CA ALA A 49 -5.74 -10.79 0.82
C ALA A 49 -7.18 -10.57 0.35
N ARG A 50 -7.42 -9.59 -0.53
CA ARG A 50 -8.76 -9.26 -1.07
C ARG A 50 -9.23 -10.20 -2.19
N LEU A 51 -8.35 -11.07 -2.70
CA LEU A 51 -8.61 -11.94 -3.84
C LEU A 51 -9.31 -13.21 -3.36
N HIS A 52 -10.58 -13.08 -2.96
CA HIS A 52 -11.37 -14.13 -2.29
C HIS A 52 -11.52 -15.44 -3.09
N TRP A 53 -11.31 -15.38 -4.41
CA TRP A 53 -11.30 -16.54 -5.29
C TRP A 53 -10.01 -17.36 -5.24
N MET A 54 -8.95 -16.88 -4.58
CA MET A 54 -7.72 -17.64 -4.35
C MET A 54 -7.75 -18.42 -3.04
N GLU A 55 -7.06 -19.55 -3.01
CA GLU A 55 -6.88 -20.32 -1.79
C GLU A 55 -6.16 -19.50 -0.72
N ARG A 56 -6.40 -19.85 0.56
CA ARG A 56 -5.79 -19.14 1.69
C ARG A 56 -4.26 -19.14 1.63
N LYS A 57 -3.66 -20.25 1.18
CA LYS A 57 -2.20 -20.40 1.01
C LYS A 57 -1.64 -19.38 0.00
N ASP A 58 -2.37 -19.13 -1.08
CA ASP A 58 -1.94 -18.22 -2.16
C ASP A 58 -2.14 -16.75 -1.82
N ARG A 59 -2.94 -16.48 -0.78
CA ARG A 59 -3.18 -15.15 -0.20
C ARG A 59 -2.21 -14.80 0.93
N MET A 60 -1.30 -15.69 1.30
CA MET A 60 -0.31 -15.42 2.33
C MET A 60 0.72 -14.38 1.86
N CYS A 61 1.33 -13.71 2.83
CA CYS A 61 2.34 -12.68 2.61
C CYS A 61 3.45 -13.21 1.72
N ARG A 62 3.68 -12.57 0.58
CA ARG A 62 4.76 -12.94 -0.34
C ARG A 62 6.15 -12.81 0.26
N VAL A 63 6.30 -12.04 1.34
CA VAL A 63 7.59 -11.81 2.00
C VAL A 63 7.81 -12.80 3.14
N CYS A 64 6.97 -12.81 4.18
CA CYS A 64 7.18 -13.69 5.34
C CYS A 64 6.41 -15.02 5.29
N GLY A 65 5.34 -15.13 4.49
CA GLY A 65 4.52 -16.35 4.43
C GLY A 65 3.71 -16.69 5.69
N GLU A 66 3.69 -15.85 6.73
CA GLU A 66 3.06 -16.19 8.03
C GLU A 66 1.58 -15.80 8.14
N LYS A 67 1.19 -14.66 7.57
CA LYS A 67 -0.18 -14.12 7.62
C LYS A 67 -0.69 -13.81 6.22
N GLU A 68 -2.00 -13.63 6.08
CA GLU A 68 -2.60 -13.11 4.84
C GLU A 68 -1.98 -11.76 4.47
N GLU A 69 -1.72 -11.55 3.18
CA GLU A 69 -1.13 -10.33 2.64
C GLU A 69 -2.13 -9.18 2.65
N LYS A 70 -2.50 -8.71 3.84
CA LYS A 70 -3.32 -7.51 4.06
C LYS A 70 -2.41 -6.28 4.06
N ALA A 71 -2.97 -5.12 3.71
CA ALA A 71 -2.22 -3.87 3.75
C ALA A 71 -1.69 -3.57 5.16
N GLU A 72 -2.50 -3.82 6.19
CA GLU A 72 -2.08 -3.66 7.60
C GLU A 72 -0.86 -4.52 7.92
N HIS A 73 -0.89 -5.79 7.52
CA HIS A 73 0.23 -6.70 7.74
C HIS A 73 1.49 -6.23 7.01
N VAL A 74 1.42 -5.95 5.71
CA VAL A 74 2.59 -5.58 4.90
C VAL A 74 3.18 -4.23 5.32
N LEU A 75 2.38 -3.32 5.89
CA LEU A 75 2.85 -1.97 6.21
C LEU A 75 3.28 -1.80 7.67
N TYR A 76 2.63 -2.53 8.60
CA TYR A 76 2.79 -2.28 10.03
C TYR A 76 3.19 -3.50 10.86
N GLU A 77 2.99 -4.73 10.37
CA GLU A 77 3.24 -5.94 11.16
C GLU A 77 4.36 -6.82 10.62
N CYS A 78 4.57 -6.86 9.32
CA CYS A 78 5.53 -7.75 8.70
C CYS A 78 6.94 -7.26 9.03
N VAL A 79 7.66 -8.05 9.83
CA VAL A 79 8.99 -7.71 10.36
C VAL A 79 9.98 -7.35 9.24
N GLU A 80 9.86 -8.04 8.10
CA GLU A 80 10.68 -7.82 6.91
C GLU A 80 10.41 -6.46 6.23
N THR A 81 9.19 -5.94 6.31
CA THR A 81 8.80 -4.68 5.65
C THR A 81 8.68 -3.50 6.61
N ILE A 82 8.51 -3.71 7.93
CA ILE A 82 8.52 -2.65 8.96
C ILE A 82 9.81 -1.83 8.91
N ARG A 83 10.94 -2.46 8.58
CA ARG A 83 12.25 -1.78 8.43
C ARG A 83 12.27 -0.75 7.31
N VAL A 84 11.30 -0.79 6.40
CA VAL A 84 11.19 0.11 5.23
C VAL A 84 10.56 1.46 5.62
N GLY A 85 9.91 1.57 6.79
CA GLY A 85 9.54 2.82 7.44
C GLY A 85 8.04 3.14 7.42
N GLN A 86 7.63 3.99 8.36
CA GLN A 86 6.25 4.49 8.51
C GLN A 86 6.00 5.70 7.60
N ASN A 87 4.74 5.94 7.19
CA ASN A 87 4.25 7.05 6.33
C ASN A 87 4.20 6.82 4.80
N LEU A 88 3.73 5.65 4.34
CA LEU A 88 3.57 5.37 2.91
C LEU A 88 2.55 6.28 2.18
N PHE A 89 1.56 6.83 2.88
CA PHE A 89 0.36 7.43 2.28
C PHE A 89 0.23 8.95 2.46
N ASP A 90 1.33 9.69 2.40
CA ASP A 90 1.29 11.16 2.30
C ASP A 90 0.59 11.58 0.97
N GLU A 91 -0.14 12.70 0.98
CA GLU A 91 -0.75 13.29 -0.22
C GLU A 91 0.26 13.58 -1.32
N LYS A 92 1.50 13.93 -0.92
CA LYS A 92 2.63 14.15 -1.84
C LYS A 92 3.29 12.85 -2.31
N GLY A 93 2.80 11.67 -1.93
CA GLY A 93 3.37 10.39 -2.37
C GLY A 93 4.81 10.14 -1.91
N LYS A 94 5.17 10.58 -0.70
CA LYS A 94 6.50 10.38 -0.11
C LYS A 94 6.85 8.92 0.19
N GLY A 95 5.89 7.99 0.11
CA GLY A 95 6.10 6.55 0.30
C GLY A 95 6.58 5.76 -0.93
N LEU A 96 6.86 6.42 -2.07
CA LEU A 96 7.21 5.72 -3.32
C LEU A 96 8.46 4.83 -3.17
N GLU A 97 9.50 5.32 -2.49
CA GLU A 97 10.72 4.54 -2.28
C GLU A 97 10.45 3.27 -1.46
N GLN A 98 9.56 3.38 -0.48
CA GLN A 98 9.17 2.26 0.39
C GLN A 98 8.38 1.22 -0.41
N MET A 99 7.45 1.66 -1.26
CA MET A 99 6.71 0.79 -2.18
C MET A 99 7.64 0.01 -3.12
N LYS A 100 8.69 0.67 -3.62
CA LYS A 100 9.72 0.03 -4.47
C LYS A 100 10.48 -1.04 -3.69
N LYS A 101 10.99 -0.71 -2.49
CA LYS A 101 11.70 -1.67 -1.63
C LYS A 101 10.84 -2.89 -1.28
N ILE A 102 9.55 -2.70 -0.98
CA ILE A 102 8.61 -3.81 -0.74
C ILE A 102 8.46 -4.68 -2.00
N THR A 103 8.37 -4.07 -3.17
CA THR A 103 8.24 -4.79 -4.45
C THR A 103 9.51 -5.58 -4.76
N GLU A 104 10.68 -4.97 -4.62
CA GLU A 104 11.99 -5.61 -4.82
C GLU A 104 12.18 -6.80 -3.86
N ARG A 105 11.82 -6.63 -2.59
CA ARG A 105 11.92 -7.73 -1.62
C ARG A 105 11.02 -8.92 -1.98
N ARG A 106 9.83 -8.67 -2.53
CA ARG A 106 8.94 -9.74 -3.02
C ARG A 106 9.55 -10.48 -4.21
N GLU A 107 10.19 -9.77 -5.12
CA GLU A 107 10.87 -10.37 -6.28
C GLU A 107 12.09 -11.19 -5.86
N GLU A 108 12.83 -10.74 -4.84
CA GLU A 108 13.96 -11.48 -4.28
C GLU A 108 13.52 -12.81 -3.66
N VAL A 109 12.47 -12.80 -2.83
CA VAL A 109 11.93 -14.03 -2.22
C VAL A 109 11.38 -14.98 -3.28
N ASP A 110 10.71 -14.47 -4.32
CA ASP A 110 10.24 -15.31 -5.44
C ASP A 110 11.40 -15.93 -6.23
N ARG A 111 12.51 -15.19 -6.40
CA ARG A 111 13.72 -15.71 -7.05
C ARG A 111 14.38 -16.82 -6.22
N GLN A 112 14.52 -16.61 -4.91
CA GLN A 112 15.08 -17.60 -3.98
C GLN A 112 14.28 -18.90 -4.03
N ARG A 113 12.94 -18.82 -3.94
CA ARG A 113 12.06 -19.99 -4.03
C ARG A 113 12.18 -20.75 -5.36
N LYS A 114 12.33 -20.02 -6.48
CA LYS A 114 12.54 -20.63 -7.80
C LYS A 114 13.89 -21.30 -7.94
N GLU A 115 14.91 -20.76 -7.27
CA GLU A 115 16.25 -21.34 -7.26
C GLU A 115 16.30 -22.60 -6.38
N GLU A 116 15.72 -22.55 -5.19
CA GLU A 116 15.54 -23.73 -4.31
C GLU A 116 14.81 -24.86 -5.04
N ALA A 117 13.70 -24.55 -5.71
CA ALA A 117 12.93 -25.55 -6.48
C ALA A 117 13.71 -26.18 -7.66
N ARG A 118 14.71 -25.49 -8.21
CA ARG A 118 15.60 -26.03 -9.27
C ARG A 118 16.75 -26.87 -8.73
N VAL A 119 17.11 -26.68 -7.47
CA VAL A 119 18.16 -27.47 -6.80
C VAL A 119 17.60 -28.79 -6.26
N GLU A 120 16.30 -28.84 -5.97
CA GLU A 120 15.59 -30.05 -5.54
C GLU A 120 15.13 -30.97 -6.70
N GLU A 121 15.30 -30.54 -7.96
CA GLU A 121 14.96 -31.28 -9.19
C GLU A 121 16.17 -32.04 -9.77
#